data_AF-A0A8B8D051-F1
#
_entry.id   AF-A0A8B8D051-F1
#
_cell.length_a   1.000
_cell.length_b   1.000
_cell.length_c   1.000
_cell.angle_alpha   90.00
_cell.angle_beta   90.00
_cell.angle_gamma   90.00
#
_symmetry.space_group_name_H-M   'P 1'
#
loop_
_entity.id
_entity.type
_entity.pdbx_description
1 polymer ?
#
loop_
_entity_poly.entity_id
_entity_poly.type
_entity_poly.pdbx_seq_one_letter_code
_entity_poly.pdbx_strand_id
1 'polypeptide(L)'
;MDQTIVVMTVEEDKALRHRIHLKKKMDSQEKIILDEIKKTKQKMDTHEKKVLDYVDKVQKVQKKMDTHDKNVLDYMKKVQRKTNTKDKNVAAYIERMQKKVASHEPNGPVIWIDIKKEVTEVFQQTIEEKIENMAKKFKEIMEMRQEHEPILDHRREACSDELDKIEKTLKDFNEKEIKHGQETLNEDLDEMKSRLRDFNEKHQRMKEETEEKKLVEMAKSIQGEQQQKEKDKEAREELEMVNSLDKTLLEKFESVEITLLEMVLFVKKELLKTMKSVKEKIEMANTILYVTNEECEIYLEGKYSLFLACRIVQAFAAGLLIAAGIMVSNATSCQLEEALQSFDLMNEKFFCKHYAIKNTPALWIIGIIVLASNTINIVLCVCQCCYRCCYKCWEKCIRYNRFCEYTRHKWTVVLTYCISASSAISLFWIVLVYFIEEDIKEPVIDYVNLRSSMISSLKTSFTSDDINSGNGISNAWNKLFIKYDCCAVNEVLGTTNDFDETPWCTTSGTCQATASQIPKSCCNDVTENNYQSAPSACHASVNSGTYKSNCLSRMKELSTENIQGHHITLIFRLVQFIVIVQVLDIYLLIEPLNTWCKKRRISTVRNTKIDPQKKD
;
A
#
# COMPACT_ATOMS: atom_id res chain seq x y z
N MET A 1 20.91 -13.24 72.13
CA MET A 1 20.71 -13.31 70.67
C MET A 1 19.24 -13.40 70.26
N ASP A 2 18.27 -13.46 71.19
CA ASP A 2 16.85 -13.67 70.85
C ASP A 2 16.01 -12.41 70.58
N GLN A 3 16.54 -11.19 70.77
CA GLN A 3 15.77 -9.96 70.53
C GLN A 3 15.87 -9.41 69.10
N THR A 4 16.89 -9.81 68.33
CA THR A 4 17.09 -9.31 66.95
C THR A 4 16.22 -10.07 65.93
N ILE A 5 15.86 -11.33 66.22
CA ILE A 5 15.06 -12.18 65.32
C ILE A 5 13.58 -11.74 65.29
N VAL A 6 13.08 -11.09 66.35
CA VAL A 6 11.68 -10.64 66.44
C VAL A 6 11.42 -9.34 65.67
N VAL A 7 12.45 -8.52 65.40
CA VAL A 7 12.26 -7.23 64.72
C VAL A 7 12.19 -7.38 63.20
N MET A 8 12.90 -8.34 62.61
CA MET A 8 12.88 -8.58 61.16
C MET A 8 11.52 -9.06 60.65
N THR A 9 10.77 -9.83 61.44
CA THR A 9 9.45 -10.36 61.03
C THR A 9 8.37 -9.28 60.93
N VAL A 10 8.54 -8.16 61.65
CA VAL A 10 7.55 -7.04 61.65
C VAL A 10 7.70 -6.15 60.42
N GLU A 11 8.92 -5.95 59.92
CA GLU A 11 9.15 -5.17 58.70
C GLU A 11 8.73 -5.94 57.44
N GLU A 12 9.01 -7.25 57.38
CA GLU A 12 8.56 -8.10 56.28
C GLU A 12 7.04 -8.18 56.18
N ASP A 13 6.33 -8.26 57.33
CA ASP A 13 4.87 -8.27 57.36
C ASP A 13 4.26 -6.90 56.97
N LYS A 14 4.93 -5.78 57.27
CA LYS A 14 4.54 -4.46 56.75
C LYS A 14 4.75 -4.34 55.24
N ALA A 15 5.88 -4.83 54.73
CA ALA A 15 6.16 -4.83 53.30
C ALA A 15 5.18 -5.72 52.52
N LEU A 16 4.84 -6.89 53.06
CA LEU A 16 3.86 -7.80 52.48
C LEU A 16 2.45 -7.18 52.44
N ARG A 17 2.01 -6.54 53.53
CA ARG A 17 0.73 -5.81 53.56
C ARG A 17 0.68 -4.66 52.56
N HIS A 18 1.78 -3.93 52.38
CA HIS A 18 1.87 -2.87 51.39
C HIS A 18 1.76 -3.41 49.96
N ARG A 19 2.45 -4.52 49.64
CA ARG A 19 2.35 -5.19 48.34
C ARG A 19 0.94 -5.69 48.04
N ILE A 20 0.26 -6.29 49.03
CA ILE A 20 -1.13 -6.73 48.89
C ILE A 20 -2.07 -5.54 48.63
N HIS A 21 -1.86 -4.41 49.30
CA HIS A 21 -2.66 -3.21 49.08
C HIS A 21 -2.45 -2.62 47.68
N LEU A 22 -1.19 -2.54 47.20
CA LEU A 22 -0.87 -2.10 45.84
C LEU A 22 -1.49 -3.01 44.78
N LYS A 23 -1.40 -4.34 44.97
CA LYS A 23 -2.02 -5.31 44.06
C LYS A 23 -3.53 -5.09 43.94
N LYS A 24 -4.24 -4.94 45.06
CA LYS A 24 -5.68 -4.65 45.06
C LYS A 24 -6.02 -3.34 44.33
N LYS A 25 -5.16 -2.32 44.44
CA LYS A 25 -5.35 -1.04 43.76
C LYS A 25 -5.14 -1.17 42.24
N MET A 26 -4.14 -1.95 41.81
CA MET A 26 -3.90 -2.26 40.40
C MET A 26 -5.05 -3.07 39.80
N ASP A 27 -5.49 -4.13 40.47
CA ASP A 27 -6.63 -4.96 40.03
C ASP A 27 -7.91 -4.11 39.88
N SER A 28 -8.12 -3.14 40.78
CA SER A 28 -9.24 -2.20 40.69
C SER A 28 -9.12 -1.23 39.52
N GLN A 29 -7.91 -0.76 39.19
CA GLN A 29 -7.68 0.14 38.05
C GLN A 29 -7.82 -0.60 36.72
N GLU A 30 -7.30 -1.84 36.64
CA GLU A 30 -7.44 -2.71 35.47
C GLU A 30 -8.92 -2.94 35.15
N LYS A 31 -9.75 -3.20 36.16
CA LYS A 31 -11.19 -3.37 35.98
C LYS A 31 -11.88 -2.12 35.41
N ILE A 32 -11.51 -0.92 35.88
CA ILE A 32 -12.05 0.35 35.38
C ILE A 32 -11.67 0.54 33.89
N ILE A 33 -10.41 0.29 33.55
CA ILE A 33 -9.92 0.40 32.16
C ILE A 33 -10.65 -0.59 31.25
N LEU A 34 -10.82 -1.85 31.67
CA LEU A 34 -11.53 -2.86 30.90
C LEU A 34 -13.01 -2.50 30.66
N ASP A 35 -13.67 -1.88 31.62
CA ASP A 35 -15.06 -1.43 31.47
C ASP A 35 -15.18 -0.21 30.53
N GLU A 36 -14.20 0.70 30.51
CA GLU A 36 -14.14 1.78 29.53
C GLU A 36 -13.89 1.28 28.11
N ILE A 37 -12.96 0.34 27.94
CA ILE A 37 -12.71 -0.31 26.64
C ILE A 37 -13.98 -0.97 26.11
N LYS A 38 -14.74 -1.68 26.96
CA LYS A 38 -16.02 -2.28 26.57
C LYS A 38 -17.04 -1.24 26.12
N LYS A 39 -17.16 -0.12 26.84
CA LYS A 39 -18.07 0.98 26.47
C LYS A 39 -17.69 1.62 25.13
N THR A 40 -16.39 1.83 24.88
CA THR A 40 -15.90 2.38 23.61
C THR A 40 -16.16 1.43 22.45
N LYS A 41 -15.90 0.13 22.63
CA LYS A 41 -16.22 -0.90 21.64
C LYS A 41 -17.70 -0.90 21.27
N GLN A 42 -18.60 -0.84 22.25
CA GLN A 42 -20.05 -0.79 22.00
C GLN A 42 -20.48 0.46 21.21
N LYS A 43 -19.82 1.62 21.44
CA LYS A 43 -20.06 2.84 20.66
C LYS A 43 -19.60 2.68 19.21
N MET A 44 -18.44 2.06 18.98
CA MET A 44 -17.93 1.77 17.64
C MET A 44 -18.86 0.84 16.86
N ASP A 45 -19.31 -0.26 17.48
CA ASP A 45 -20.25 -1.21 16.85
C ASP A 45 -21.57 -0.52 16.46
N THR A 46 -22.03 0.43 17.30
CA THR A 46 -23.22 1.24 17.01
C THR A 46 -23.00 2.19 15.83
N HIS A 47 -21.80 2.75 15.70
CA HIS A 47 -21.44 3.66 14.60
C HIS A 47 -21.29 2.91 13.28
N GLU A 48 -20.61 1.76 13.30
CA GLU A 48 -20.48 0.85 12.16
C GLU A 48 -21.85 0.46 11.59
N LYS A 49 -22.80 0.09 12.46
CA LYS A 49 -24.17 -0.23 12.04
C LYS A 49 -24.87 0.93 11.34
N LYS A 50 -24.65 2.18 11.78
CA LYS A 50 -25.21 3.38 11.12
C LYS A 50 -24.58 3.63 9.74
N VAL A 51 -23.27 3.41 9.62
CA VAL A 51 -22.56 3.53 8.33
C VAL A 51 -23.07 2.48 7.34
N LEU A 52 -23.25 1.24 7.77
CA LEU A 52 -23.78 0.17 6.93
C LEU A 52 -25.23 0.45 6.44
N ASP A 53 -26.10 1.01 7.29
CA ASP A 53 -27.44 1.45 6.88
C ASP A 53 -27.39 2.57 5.83
N TYR A 54 -26.43 3.50 5.96
CA TYR A 54 -26.24 4.56 4.97
C TYR A 54 -25.75 4.02 3.61
N VAL A 55 -24.81 3.07 3.63
CA VAL A 55 -24.30 2.40 2.42
C VAL A 55 -25.43 1.67 1.68
N ASP A 56 -26.30 0.95 2.39
CA ASP A 56 -27.45 0.26 1.78
C ASP A 56 -28.44 1.26 1.12
N LYS A 57 -28.68 2.41 1.76
CA LYS A 57 -29.51 3.49 1.17
C LYS A 57 -28.90 4.03 -0.13
N VAL A 58 -27.59 4.28 -0.17
CA VAL A 58 -26.89 4.75 -1.38
C VAL A 58 -26.96 3.71 -2.50
N GLN A 59 -26.75 2.42 -2.18
CA GLN A 59 -26.84 1.34 -3.16
C GLN A 59 -28.26 1.19 -3.75
N LYS A 60 -29.31 1.41 -2.95
CA LYS A 60 -30.70 1.43 -3.43
C LYS A 60 -30.96 2.58 -4.40
N VAL A 61 -30.38 3.76 -4.17
CA VAL A 61 -30.49 4.90 -5.08
C VAL A 61 -29.76 4.61 -6.40
N GLN A 62 -28.55 4.05 -6.34
CA GLN A 62 -27.78 3.68 -7.53
C GLN A 62 -28.54 2.68 -8.42
N LYS A 63 -29.12 1.62 -7.83
CA LYS A 63 -29.93 0.64 -8.58
C LYS A 63 -31.13 1.27 -9.29
N LYS A 64 -31.75 2.32 -8.71
CA LYS A 64 -32.85 3.05 -9.36
C LYS A 64 -32.34 3.87 -10.56
N MET A 65 -31.17 4.48 -10.46
CA MET A 65 -30.55 5.21 -11.57
C MET A 65 -30.18 4.27 -12.73
N ASP A 66 -29.55 3.13 -12.44
CA ASP A 66 -29.16 2.15 -13.47
C ASP A 66 -30.39 1.59 -14.22
N THR A 67 -31.51 1.41 -13.50
CA THR A 67 -32.79 0.98 -14.10
C THR A 67 -33.35 2.06 -15.03
N HIS A 68 -33.23 3.34 -14.66
CA HIS A 68 -33.68 4.46 -15.48
C HIS A 68 -32.88 4.56 -16.79
N ASP A 69 -31.55 4.49 -16.72
CA ASP A 69 -30.67 4.57 -17.89
C ASP A 69 -30.91 3.41 -18.86
N LYS A 70 -31.17 2.20 -18.33
CA LYS A 70 -31.53 1.04 -19.14
C LYS A 70 -32.84 1.25 -19.91
N ASN A 71 -33.85 1.84 -19.28
CA ASN A 71 -35.13 2.14 -19.92
C ASN A 71 -34.99 3.20 -21.04
N VAL A 72 -34.16 4.22 -20.82
CA VAL A 72 -33.85 5.24 -21.84
C VAL A 72 -33.14 4.60 -23.03
N LEU A 73 -32.15 3.73 -22.79
CA LEU A 73 -31.41 3.06 -23.85
C LEU A 73 -32.29 2.14 -24.69
N ASP A 74 -33.21 1.39 -24.07
CA ASP A 74 -34.15 0.51 -24.78
C ASP A 74 -35.15 1.31 -25.62
N TYR A 75 -35.60 2.46 -25.12
CA TYR A 75 -36.42 3.39 -25.90
C TYR A 75 -35.68 3.88 -27.16
N MET A 76 -34.42 4.32 -27.02
CA MET A 76 -33.61 4.77 -28.16
C MET A 76 -33.40 3.65 -29.19
N LYS A 77 -33.15 2.41 -28.75
CA LYS A 77 -33.04 1.25 -29.65
C LYS A 77 -34.36 0.96 -30.39
N LYS A 78 -35.50 1.12 -29.74
CA LYS A 78 -36.83 0.94 -30.36
C LYS A 78 -37.11 2.00 -31.43
N VAL A 79 -36.70 3.25 -31.19
CA VAL A 79 -36.77 4.33 -32.18
C VAL A 79 -35.89 4.01 -33.38
N GLN A 80 -34.63 3.62 -33.16
CA GLN A 80 -33.67 3.29 -34.23
C GLN A 80 -34.10 2.10 -35.10
N ARG A 81 -34.72 1.07 -34.51
CA ARG A 81 -35.27 -0.06 -35.28
C ARG A 81 -36.40 0.37 -36.23
N LYS A 82 -37.29 1.26 -35.80
CA LYS A 82 -38.38 1.77 -36.65
C LYS A 82 -37.88 2.56 -37.85
N THR A 83 -36.77 3.29 -37.71
CA THR A 83 -36.13 4.02 -38.81
C THR A 83 -35.55 3.04 -39.84
N ASN A 84 -34.78 2.05 -39.39
CA ASN A 84 -34.12 1.07 -40.26
C ASN A 84 -35.09 0.19 -41.07
N THR A 85 -36.30 -0.10 -40.54
CA THR A 85 -37.31 -0.88 -41.28
C THR A 85 -37.91 -0.10 -42.45
N LYS A 86 -38.03 1.24 -42.35
CA LYS A 86 -38.53 2.07 -43.44
C LYS A 86 -37.53 2.15 -44.60
N ASP A 87 -36.24 2.20 -44.30
CA ASP A 87 -35.19 2.28 -45.32
C ASP A 87 -35.07 0.97 -46.13
N LYS A 88 -35.26 -0.19 -45.48
CA LYS A 88 -35.32 -1.50 -46.16
C LYS A 88 -36.48 -1.62 -47.15
N ASN A 89 -37.65 -1.04 -46.82
CA ASN A 89 -38.81 -1.10 -47.71
C ASN A 89 -38.63 -0.23 -48.96
N VAL A 90 -37.88 0.87 -48.86
CA VAL A 90 -37.54 1.73 -50.01
C VAL A 90 -36.51 1.03 -50.92
N ALA A 91 -35.50 0.38 -50.34
CA ALA A 91 -34.53 -0.40 -51.11
C ALA A 91 -35.18 -1.54 -51.91
N ALA A 92 -36.11 -2.28 -51.29
CA ALA A 92 -36.86 -3.37 -51.95
C ALA A 92 -37.85 -2.89 -53.03
N TYR A 93 -38.24 -1.61 -53.03
CA TYR A 93 -39.05 -1.02 -54.09
C TYR A 93 -38.17 -0.63 -55.29
N ILE A 94 -36.99 -0.05 -55.04
CA ILE A 94 -36.01 0.30 -56.07
C ILE A 94 -35.52 -0.95 -56.82
N GLU A 95 -35.23 -2.04 -56.10
CA GLU A 95 -34.80 -3.30 -56.72
C GLU A 95 -35.87 -3.91 -57.64
N ARG A 96 -37.16 -3.79 -57.27
CA ARG A 96 -38.28 -4.23 -58.11
C ARG A 96 -38.44 -3.39 -59.38
N MET A 97 -38.20 -2.09 -59.29
CA MET A 97 -38.21 -1.20 -60.45
C MET A 97 -37.05 -1.51 -61.40
N GLN A 98 -35.85 -1.72 -60.86
CA GLN A 98 -34.66 -2.08 -61.65
C GLN A 98 -34.83 -3.42 -62.40
N LYS A 99 -35.46 -4.42 -61.76
CA LYS A 99 -35.77 -5.71 -62.42
C LYS A 99 -36.78 -5.59 -63.57
N LYS A 100 -37.78 -4.71 -63.45
CA LYS A 100 -38.77 -4.47 -64.53
C LYS A 100 -38.16 -3.75 -65.73
N VAL A 101 -37.19 -2.86 -65.49
CA VAL A 101 -36.47 -2.14 -66.54
C VAL A 101 -35.50 -3.07 -67.28
N ALA A 102 -34.88 -4.03 -66.58
CA ALA A 102 -33.94 -4.96 -67.18
C ALA A 102 -34.57 -6.06 -68.07
N SER A 103 -35.90 -6.26 -67.99
CA SER A 103 -36.59 -7.33 -68.73
C SER A 103 -37.19 -6.91 -70.07
N HIS A 104 -36.89 -5.71 -70.57
CA HIS A 104 -37.32 -5.23 -71.89
C HIS A 104 -36.10 -5.06 -72.79
N GLU A 105 -35.98 -5.92 -73.81
CA GLU A 105 -34.95 -5.80 -74.86
C GLU A 105 -35.30 -4.66 -75.85
N PRO A 106 -34.29 -4.06 -76.50
CA PRO A 106 -34.40 -2.73 -77.05
C PRO A 106 -34.76 -2.74 -78.54
N ASN A 107 -35.96 -2.26 -78.87
CA ASN A 107 -36.27 -1.82 -80.23
C ASN A 107 -36.49 -0.29 -80.23
N GLY A 108 -35.43 0.45 -80.58
CA GLY A 108 -35.51 1.85 -81.01
C GLY A 108 -35.04 2.91 -79.98
N PRO A 109 -34.17 3.87 -80.39
CA PRO A 109 -33.56 4.86 -79.49
C PRO A 109 -34.48 6.05 -79.12
N VAL A 110 -35.76 6.04 -79.50
CA VAL A 110 -36.68 7.17 -79.27
C VAL A 110 -37.51 7.02 -77.99
N ILE A 111 -37.71 5.79 -77.48
CA ILE A 111 -38.58 5.54 -76.31
C ILE A 111 -37.86 5.74 -74.96
N TRP A 112 -36.52 5.70 -74.94
CA TRP A 112 -35.73 5.80 -73.71
C TRP A 112 -35.64 7.22 -73.13
N ILE A 113 -35.84 8.26 -73.95
CA ILE A 113 -35.77 9.66 -73.48
C ILE A 113 -37.05 10.03 -72.71
N ASP A 114 -38.22 9.58 -73.18
CA ASP A 114 -39.51 9.87 -72.54
C ASP A 114 -39.68 9.11 -71.22
N ILE A 115 -39.29 7.83 -71.15
CA ILE A 115 -39.34 7.05 -69.89
C ILE A 115 -38.36 7.62 -68.85
N LYS A 116 -37.18 8.07 -69.27
CA LYS A 116 -36.21 8.67 -68.34
C LYS A 116 -36.74 10.00 -67.79
N LYS A 117 -37.43 10.79 -68.60
CA LYS A 117 -38.07 12.04 -68.16
C LYS A 117 -39.20 11.79 -67.17
N GLU A 118 -40.10 10.85 -67.48
CA GLU A 118 -41.26 10.52 -66.65
C GLU A 118 -40.84 9.87 -65.31
N VAL A 119 -39.83 8.99 -65.31
CA VAL A 119 -39.27 8.42 -64.08
C VAL A 119 -38.55 9.48 -63.24
N THR A 120 -37.89 10.46 -63.87
CA THR A 120 -37.23 11.56 -63.15
C THR A 120 -38.27 12.47 -62.51
N GLU A 121 -39.36 12.82 -63.22
CA GLU A 121 -40.43 13.67 -62.69
C GLU A 121 -41.19 13.01 -61.53
N VAL A 122 -41.51 11.71 -61.64
CA VAL A 122 -42.16 10.95 -60.55
C VAL A 122 -41.22 10.79 -59.34
N PHE A 123 -39.92 10.59 -59.58
CA PHE A 123 -38.93 10.51 -58.51
C PHE A 123 -38.72 11.86 -57.82
N GLN A 124 -38.73 12.96 -58.57
CA GLN A 124 -38.64 14.32 -58.07
C GLN A 124 -39.86 14.65 -57.17
N GLN A 125 -41.08 14.39 -57.64
CA GLN A 125 -42.31 14.58 -56.85
C GLN A 125 -42.33 13.74 -55.57
N THR A 126 -41.89 12.48 -55.64
CA THR A 126 -41.84 11.60 -54.47
C THR A 126 -40.82 12.08 -53.43
N ILE A 127 -39.72 12.70 -53.87
CA ILE A 127 -38.71 13.29 -52.98
C ILE A 127 -39.27 14.57 -52.34
N GLU A 128 -39.91 15.43 -53.11
CA GLU A 128 -40.50 16.68 -52.62
C GLU A 128 -41.58 16.40 -51.57
N GLU A 129 -42.50 15.46 -51.83
CA GLU A 129 -43.54 15.06 -50.87
C GLU A 129 -42.94 14.44 -49.58
N LYS A 130 -41.82 13.70 -49.70
CA LYS A 130 -41.11 13.15 -48.53
C LYS A 130 -40.39 14.24 -47.73
N ILE A 131 -39.80 15.22 -48.39
CA ILE A 131 -39.15 16.36 -47.73
C ILE A 131 -40.21 17.19 -47.01
N GLU A 132 -41.37 17.41 -47.62
CA GLU A 132 -42.47 18.18 -47.02
C GLU A 132 -43.07 17.45 -45.81
N ASN A 133 -43.30 16.13 -45.91
CA ASN A 133 -43.74 15.32 -44.77
C ASN A 133 -42.71 15.23 -43.64
N MET A 134 -41.41 15.23 -43.95
CA MET A 134 -40.35 15.30 -42.94
C MET A 134 -40.28 16.67 -42.29
N ALA A 135 -40.41 17.75 -43.06
CA ALA A 135 -40.45 19.11 -42.54
C ALA A 135 -41.66 19.31 -41.61
N LYS A 136 -42.83 18.78 -41.97
CA LYS A 136 -44.04 18.80 -41.13
C LYS A 136 -43.83 18.06 -39.80
N LYS A 137 -43.27 16.85 -39.83
CA LYS A 137 -42.94 16.10 -38.60
C LYS A 137 -41.87 16.77 -37.75
N PHE A 138 -40.89 17.41 -38.38
CA PHE A 138 -39.86 18.15 -37.67
C PHE A 138 -40.45 19.37 -36.98
N LYS A 139 -41.41 20.05 -37.63
CA LYS A 139 -42.18 21.15 -37.04
C LYS A 139 -43.01 20.68 -35.85
N GLU A 140 -43.75 19.58 -35.98
CA GLU A 140 -44.51 18.98 -34.86
C GLU A 140 -43.60 18.59 -33.67
N ILE A 141 -42.40 18.05 -33.93
CA ILE A 141 -41.42 17.74 -32.88
C ILE A 141 -40.86 18.99 -32.21
N MET A 142 -40.63 20.06 -32.98
CA MET A 142 -40.15 21.35 -32.46
C MET A 142 -41.22 22.06 -31.62
N GLU A 143 -42.48 21.97 -32.02
CA GLU A 143 -43.63 22.51 -31.27
C GLU A 143 -43.84 21.73 -29.95
N MET A 144 -43.79 20.39 -29.98
CA MET A 144 -43.81 19.58 -28.74
C MET A 144 -42.61 19.86 -27.83
N ARG A 145 -41.45 20.20 -28.41
CA ARG A 145 -40.25 20.58 -27.64
C ARG A 145 -40.44 21.93 -26.97
N GLN A 146 -40.96 22.93 -27.69
CA GLN A 146 -41.28 24.25 -27.14
C GLN A 146 -42.34 24.19 -26.03
N GLU A 147 -43.31 23.27 -26.12
CA GLU A 147 -44.31 23.07 -25.05
C GLU A 147 -43.73 22.38 -23.80
N HIS A 148 -42.65 21.60 -23.92
CA HIS A 148 -42.03 20.89 -22.79
C HIS A 148 -40.79 21.58 -22.20
N GLU A 149 -40.20 22.54 -22.92
CA GLU A 149 -39.06 23.34 -22.47
C GLU A 149 -39.33 24.11 -21.16
N PRO A 150 -40.48 24.81 -20.98
CA PRO A 150 -40.75 25.50 -19.71
C PRO A 150 -41.00 24.54 -18.53
N ILE A 151 -41.48 23.32 -18.77
CA ILE A 151 -41.66 22.29 -17.72
C ILE A 151 -40.30 21.72 -17.29
N LEU A 152 -39.39 21.53 -18.24
CA LEU A 152 -38.03 21.07 -17.99
C LEU A 152 -37.17 22.13 -17.33
N ASP A 153 -37.34 23.40 -17.70
CA ASP A 153 -36.65 24.52 -17.06
C ASP A 153 -37.16 24.74 -15.63
N HIS A 154 -38.47 24.70 -15.39
CA HIS A 154 -39.01 24.80 -14.03
C HIS A 154 -38.57 23.64 -13.12
N ARG A 155 -38.45 22.41 -13.65
CA ARG A 155 -37.88 21.28 -12.91
C ARG A 155 -36.37 21.38 -12.72
N ARG A 156 -35.63 21.98 -13.66
CA ARG A 156 -34.19 22.17 -13.55
C ARG A 156 -33.87 23.24 -12.52
N GLU A 157 -34.67 24.30 -12.46
CA GLU A 157 -34.60 25.36 -11.45
C GLU A 157 -34.93 24.79 -10.05
N ALA A 158 -36.02 24.03 -9.91
CA ALA A 158 -36.37 23.38 -8.64
C ALA A 158 -35.32 22.34 -8.19
N CYS A 159 -34.67 21.65 -9.12
CA CYS A 159 -33.58 20.71 -8.80
C CYS A 159 -32.27 21.45 -8.45
N SER A 160 -32.01 22.59 -9.09
CA SER A 160 -30.87 23.47 -8.76
C SER A 160 -31.03 24.07 -7.37
N ASP A 161 -32.21 24.56 -7.02
CA ASP A 161 -32.48 25.16 -5.71
C ASP A 161 -32.35 24.13 -4.58
N GLU A 162 -32.79 22.89 -4.80
CA GLU A 162 -32.61 21.79 -3.84
C GLU A 162 -31.16 21.32 -3.76
N LEU A 163 -30.43 21.29 -4.88
CA LEU A 163 -28.99 21.00 -4.89
C LEU A 163 -28.18 22.08 -4.16
N ASP A 164 -28.51 23.37 -4.33
CA ASP A 164 -27.87 24.48 -3.63
C ASP A 164 -28.16 24.45 -2.12
N LYS A 165 -29.37 24.08 -1.71
CA LYS A 165 -29.69 23.83 -0.29
C LYS A 165 -28.91 22.65 0.29
N ILE A 166 -28.78 21.55 -0.48
CA ILE A 166 -28.01 20.36 -0.06
C ILE A 166 -26.52 20.70 0.03
N GLU A 167 -25.97 21.42 -0.94
CA GLU A 167 -24.57 21.86 -0.95
C GLU A 167 -24.28 22.80 0.23
N LYS A 168 -25.17 23.75 0.51
CA LYS A 168 -25.04 24.64 1.67
C LYS A 168 -25.10 23.87 2.98
N THR A 169 -26.05 22.94 3.13
CA THR A 169 -26.18 22.10 4.33
C THR A 169 -24.95 21.21 4.51
N LEU A 170 -24.39 20.66 3.43
CA LEU A 170 -23.15 19.88 3.47
C LEU A 170 -21.94 20.73 3.81
N LYS A 171 -21.82 21.95 3.28
CA LYS A 171 -20.75 22.89 3.65
C LYS A 171 -20.82 23.28 5.12
N ASP A 172 -22.00 23.63 5.62
CA ASP A 172 -22.22 24.01 7.01
C ASP A 172 -21.96 22.81 7.97
N PHE A 173 -22.38 21.60 7.58
CA PHE A 173 -22.11 20.38 8.35
C PHE A 173 -20.61 20.03 8.36
N ASN A 174 -19.95 20.13 7.20
CA ASN A 174 -18.54 19.79 7.06
C ASN A 174 -17.64 20.82 7.75
N GLU A 175 -17.94 22.12 7.68
CA GLU A 175 -17.19 23.14 8.43
C GLU A 175 -17.36 22.98 9.95
N LYS A 176 -18.56 22.62 10.42
CA LYS A 176 -18.82 22.45 11.85
C LYS A 176 -18.18 21.19 12.43
N GLU A 177 -18.25 20.06 11.72
CA GLU A 177 -17.62 18.79 12.13
C GLU A 177 -16.10 18.84 11.96
N ILE A 178 -15.57 19.43 10.89
CA ILE A 178 -14.12 19.59 10.70
C ILE A 178 -13.54 20.52 11.77
N LYS A 179 -14.22 21.63 12.09
CA LYS A 179 -13.75 22.55 13.13
C LYS A 179 -13.79 21.91 14.51
N HIS A 180 -14.88 21.22 14.86
CA HIS A 180 -15.00 20.51 16.12
C HIS A 180 -13.99 19.34 16.24
N GLY A 181 -13.79 18.60 15.16
CA GLY A 181 -12.80 17.53 15.09
C GLY A 181 -11.36 18.06 15.16
N GLN A 182 -11.05 19.21 14.55
CA GLN A 182 -9.74 19.85 14.66
C GLN A 182 -9.47 20.39 16.06
N GLU A 183 -10.46 21.00 16.71
CA GLU A 183 -10.35 21.47 18.09
C GLU A 183 -10.12 20.29 19.05
N THR A 184 -10.89 19.20 18.92
CA THR A 184 -10.73 17.98 19.73
C THR A 184 -9.39 17.30 19.49
N LEU A 185 -8.95 17.20 18.23
CA LEU A 185 -7.65 16.61 17.88
C LEU A 185 -6.48 17.44 18.42
N ASN A 186 -6.60 18.77 18.44
CA ASN A 186 -5.58 19.65 19.00
C ASN A 186 -5.50 19.52 20.53
N GLU A 187 -6.64 19.41 21.21
CA GLU A 187 -6.69 19.14 22.66
C GLU A 187 -6.06 17.78 23.00
N ASP A 188 -6.41 16.72 22.27
CA ASP A 188 -5.84 15.38 22.46
C ASP A 188 -4.33 15.35 22.14
N LEU A 189 -3.90 16.09 21.12
CA LEU A 189 -2.49 16.20 20.73
C LEU A 189 -1.68 16.94 21.80
N ASP A 190 -2.24 17.98 22.41
CA ASP A 190 -1.58 18.73 23.48
C ASP A 190 -1.55 17.93 24.79
N GLU A 191 -2.58 17.13 25.09
CA GLU A 191 -2.55 16.16 26.19
C GLU A 191 -1.46 15.09 25.95
N MET A 192 -1.39 14.52 24.75
CA MET A 192 -0.36 13.55 24.38
C MET A 192 1.05 14.13 24.48
N LYS A 193 1.28 15.35 23.99
CA LYS A 193 2.57 16.05 24.16
C LYS A 193 2.92 16.26 25.63
N SER A 194 1.92 16.55 26.47
CA SER A 194 2.11 16.69 27.91
C SER A 194 2.52 15.37 28.57
N ARG A 195 1.84 14.27 28.23
CA ARG A 195 2.19 12.92 28.73
C ARG A 195 3.57 12.47 28.25
N LEU A 196 3.95 12.80 27.02
CA LEU A 196 5.27 12.48 26.48
C LEU A 196 6.39 13.25 27.18
N ARG A 197 6.16 14.53 27.53
CA ARG A 197 7.11 15.30 28.36
C ARG A 197 7.29 14.66 29.74
N ASP A 198 6.19 14.31 30.42
CA ASP A 198 6.25 13.66 31.74
C ASP A 198 6.93 12.29 31.70
N PHE A 199 6.72 11.52 30.61
CA PHE A 199 7.39 10.25 30.37
C PHE A 199 8.91 10.44 30.15
N ASN A 200 9.30 11.40 29.32
CA ASN A 200 10.72 11.70 29.08
C ASN A 200 11.42 12.17 30.35
N GLU A 201 10.79 13.01 31.17
CA GLU A 201 11.33 13.43 32.47
C GLU A 201 11.47 12.26 33.46
N LYS A 202 10.54 11.31 33.46
CA LYS A 202 10.65 10.08 34.26
C LYS A 202 11.77 9.17 33.76
N HIS A 203 11.88 9.01 32.45
CA HIS A 203 12.94 8.22 31.84
C HIS A 203 14.33 8.82 32.11
N GLN A 204 14.46 10.15 32.03
CA GLN A 204 15.68 10.87 32.39
C GLN A 204 16.08 10.61 33.85
N ARG A 205 15.14 10.72 34.79
CA ARG A 205 15.36 10.43 36.21
C ARG A 205 15.76 8.98 36.46
N MET A 206 15.11 8.01 35.81
CA MET A 206 15.50 6.60 35.92
C MET A 206 16.89 6.33 35.36
N LYS A 207 17.27 7.03 34.27
CA LYS A 207 18.61 6.93 33.70
C LYS A 207 19.67 7.48 34.65
N GLU A 208 19.41 8.63 35.27
CA GLU A 208 20.29 9.24 36.29
C GLU A 208 20.42 8.34 37.53
N GLU A 209 19.32 7.77 38.04
CA GLU A 209 19.35 6.82 39.16
C GLU A 209 20.09 5.51 38.81
N THR A 210 20.01 5.07 37.55
CA THR A 210 20.71 3.86 37.08
C THR A 210 22.20 4.12 36.89
N GLU A 211 22.57 5.29 36.37
CA GLU A 211 23.97 5.74 36.27
C GLU A 211 24.59 5.91 37.66
N GLU A 212 23.85 6.48 38.62
CA GLU A 212 24.31 6.62 40.00
C GLU A 212 24.49 5.26 40.68
N LYS A 213 23.56 4.31 40.49
CA LYS A 213 23.71 2.93 40.98
C LYS A 213 24.89 2.20 40.33
N LYS A 214 25.10 2.39 39.03
CA LYS A 214 26.27 1.84 38.31
C LYS A 214 27.58 2.45 38.80
N LEU A 215 27.63 3.75 39.08
CA LEU A 215 28.81 4.40 39.65
C LEU A 215 29.11 3.90 41.07
N VAL A 216 28.08 3.64 41.88
CA VAL A 216 28.21 3.06 43.23
C VAL A 216 28.64 1.58 43.19
N GLU A 217 28.20 0.80 42.21
CA GLU A 217 28.68 -0.58 41.98
C GLU A 217 30.08 -0.63 41.37
N MET A 218 30.40 0.27 40.45
CA MET A 218 31.72 0.39 39.84
C MET A 218 32.76 0.84 40.88
N ALA A 219 32.39 1.72 41.82
CA ALA A 219 33.23 2.09 42.95
C ALA A 219 33.50 0.91 43.93
N LYS A 220 32.68 -0.15 43.91
CA LYS A 220 32.90 -1.39 44.67
C LYS A 220 33.72 -2.45 43.91
N SER A 221 33.83 -2.33 42.58
CA SER A 221 34.51 -3.28 41.71
C SER A 221 35.98 -2.90 41.40
N ILE A 222 36.40 -1.67 41.71
CA ILE A 222 37.80 -1.23 41.53
C ILE A 222 38.67 -1.76 42.70
N GLN A 223 38.84 -3.08 42.78
CA GLN A 223 39.99 -3.70 43.46
C GLN A 223 40.44 -5.05 42.84
N GLY A 224 40.15 -5.28 41.55
CA GLY A 224 40.79 -6.37 40.83
C GLY A 224 40.27 -6.49 39.42
N GLU A 225 40.95 -5.87 38.44
CA GLU A 225 41.01 -6.36 37.06
C GLU A 225 41.86 -5.43 36.20
N GLN A 226 43.11 -5.83 35.98
CA GLN A 226 44.01 -5.20 35.02
C GLN A 226 44.45 -6.16 33.90
N GLN A 227 43.76 -7.30 33.69
CA GLN A 227 44.12 -8.26 32.64
C GLN A 227 43.02 -8.63 31.64
N GLN A 228 41.78 -8.12 31.77
CA GLN A 228 40.71 -8.33 30.78
C GLN A 228 40.63 -7.22 29.70
N LYS A 229 41.37 -6.12 29.86
CA LYS A 229 41.24 -4.88 29.07
C LYS A 229 41.74 -4.95 27.62
N GLU A 230 42.39 -6.03 27.20
CA GLU A 230 42.98 -6.11 25.84
C GLU A 230 42.17 -6.98 24.87
N LYS A 231 41.34 -7.92 25.36
CA LYS A 231 40.41 -8.69 24.51
C LYS A 231 39.06 -8.01 24.28
N ASP A 232 38.58 -7.26 25.28
CA ASP A 232 37.33 -6.49 25.15
C ASP A 232 37.50 -5.26 24.25
N LYS A 233 38.74 -4.85 23.96
CA LYS A 233 39.02 -3.71 23.08
C LYS A 233 38.75 -4.02 21.62
N GLU A 234 39.07 -5.23 21.16
CA GLU A 234 38.87 -5.65 19.76
C GLU A 234 37.38 -5.92 19.46
N ALA A 235 36.67 -6.60 20.37
CA ALA A 235 35.21 -6.79 20.25
C ALA A 235 34.43 -5.47 20.35
N ARG A 236 34.94 -4.50 21.12
CA ARG A 236 34.33 -3.16 21.21
C ARG A 236 34.60 -2.32 19.96
N GLU A 237 35.76 -2.45 19.33
CA GLU A 237 36.08 -1.78 18.07
C GLU A 237 35.25 -2.35 16.88
N GLU A 238 35.02 -3.67 16.82
CA GLU A 238 34.10 -4.26 15.82
C GLU A 238 32.64 -3.86 16.06
N LEU A 239 32.18 -3.87 17.32
CA LEU A 239 30.83 -3.45 17.67
C LEU A 239 30.61 -1.94 17.46
N GLU A 240 31.61 -1.09 17.72
CA GLU A 240 31.56 0.34 17.38
C GLU A 240 31.54 0.58 15.88
N MET A 241 32.27 -0.22 15.07
CA MET A 241 32.24 -0.08 13.62
C MET A 241 30.87 -0.42 13.04
N VAL A 242 30.27 -1.55 13.46
CA VAL A 242 28.91 -1.96 13.04
C VAL A 242 27.87 -0.96 13.50
N ASN A 243 27.93 -0.52 14.77
CA ASN A 243 27.01 0.50 15.28
C ASN A 243 27.19 1.85 14.59
N SER A 244 28.41 2.23 14.17
CA SER A 244 28.62 3.47 13.40
C SER A 244 28.07 3.37 11.98
N LEU A 245 28.14 2.18 11.37
CA LEU A 245 27.61 1.94 10.02
C LEU A 245 26.08 1.94 10.03
N ASP A 246 25.47 1.25 11.01
CA ASP A 246 24.02 1.26 11.22
C ASP A 246 23.53 2.67 11.56
N LYS A 247 24.24 3.41 12.42
CA LYS A 247 23.90 4.80 12.73
C LYS A 247 24.01 5.71 11.49
N THR A 248 25.06 5.56 10.69
CA THR A 248 25.22 6.34 9.44
C THR A 248 24.14 5.99 8.42
N LEU A 249 23.74 4.72 8.33
CA LEU A 249 22.62 4.27 7.51
C LEU A 249 21.31 4.84 8.02
N LEU A 250 21.06 4.79 9.33
CA LEU A 250 19.86 5.32 9.98
C LEU A 250 19.76 6.85 9.78
N GLU A 251 20.85 7.59 9.97
CA GLU A 251 20.90 9.05 9.72
C GLU A 251 20.66 9.36 8.24
N LYS A 252 21.22 8.55 7.32
CA LYS A 252 20.90 8.67 5.89
C LYS A 252 19.46 8.30 5.58
N PHE A 253 18.86 7.36 6.30
CA PHE A 253 17.46 6.97 6.14
C PHE A 253 16.51 8.04 6.66
N GLU A 254 16.77 8.61 7.84
CA GLU A 254 16.04 9.76 8.35
C GLU A 254 16.18 10.95 7.41
N SER A 255 17.39 11.19 6.88
CA SER A 255 17.61 12.19 5.84
C SER A 255 16.82 11.89 4.56
N VAL A 256 16.72 10.62 4.14
CA VAL A 256 15.95 10.20 2.96
C VAL A 256 14.46 10.36 3.23
N GLU A 257 13.96 10.00 4.42
CA GLU A 257 12.58 10.17 4.82
C GLU A 257 12.18 11.65 4.85
N ILE A 258 13.02 12.51 5.46
CA ILE A 258 12.86 13.96 5.42
C ILE A 258 12.87 14.47 3.98
N THR A 259 13.83 14.03 3.16
CA THR A 259 13.90 14.41 1.74
C THR A 259 12.65 13.95 0.98
N LEU A 260 12.12 12.77 1.29
CA LEU A 260 10.91 12.23 0.68
C LEU A 260 9.69 13.04 1.11
N LEU A 261 9.61 13.41 2.39
CA LEU A 261 8.56 14.28 2.93
C LEU A 261 8.62 15.65 2.29
N GLU A 262 9.81 16.24 2.15
CA GLU A 262 10.04 17.51 1.46
C GLU A 262 9.68 17.42 -0.02
N MET A 263 10.05 16.34 -0.71
CA MET A 263 9.63 16.09 -2.10
C MET A 263 8.12 15.94 -2.21
N VAL A 264 7.47 15.22 -1.29
CA VAL A 264 6.00 15.07 -1.25
C VAL A 264 5.34 16.42 -1.02
N LEU A 265 5.84 17.21 -0.07
CA LEU A 265 5.34 18.55 0.22
C LEU A 265 5.59 19.52 -0.94
N PHE A 266 6.74 19.42 -1.61
CA PHE A 266 7.07 20.19 -2.81
C PHE A 266 6.14 19.83 -3.96
N VAL A 267 5.96 18.53 -4.25
CA VAL A 267 5.03 18.04 -5.27
C VAL A 267 3.62 18.49 -4.92
N LYS A 268 3.16 18.34 -3.67
CA LYS A 268 1.86 18.83 -3.21
C LYS A 268 1.70 20.33 -3.45
N LYS A 269 2.71 21.13 -3.12
CA LYS A 269 2.70 22.59 -3.27
C LYS A 269 2.66 22.99 -4.74
N GLU A 270 3.49 22.40 -5.60
CA GLU A 270 3.48 22.67 -7.04
C GLU A 270 2.22 22.13 -7.71
N LEU A 271 1.67 21.00 -7.26
CA LEU A 271 0.39 20.48 -7.71
C LEU A 271 -0.73 21.44 -7.36
N LEU A 272 -0.79 21.93 -6.11
CA LEU A 272 -1.77 22.93 -5.68
C LEU A 272 -1.64 24.23 -6.47
N LYS A 273 -0.42 24.71 -6.70
CA LYS A 273 -0.15 25.91 -7.50
C LYS A 273 -0.58 25.73 -8.94
N THR A 274 -0.28 24.59 -9.54
CA THR A 274 -0.66 24.25 -10.91
C THR A 274 -2.18 24.10 -11.02
N MET A 275 -2.82 23.41 -10.08
CA MET A 275 -4.27 23.27 -10.01
C MET A 275 -4.96 24.62 -9.84
N LYS A 276 -4.41 25.52 -9.00
CA LYS A 276 -4.95 26.88 -8.82
C LYS A 276 -4.82 27.71 -10.09
N SER A 277 -3.64 27.66 -10.73
CA SER A 277 -3.40 28.32 -12.03
C SER A 277 -4.31 27.76 -13.14
N VAL A 278 -4.50 26.44 -13.19
CA VAL A 278 -5.40 25.77 -14.13
C VAL A 278 -6.85 26.16 -13.84
N LYS A 279 -7.28 26.19 -12.58
CA LYS A 279 -8.62 26.63 -12.18
C LYS A 279 -8.89 28.06 -12.63
N GLU A 280 -7.98 29.00 -12.33
CA GLU A 280 -8.09 30.40 -12.73
C GLU A 280 -8.14 30.55 -14.27
N LYS A 281 -7.33 29.78 -15.00
CA LYS A 281 -7.36 29.75 -16.48
C LYS A 281 -8.64 29.13 -17.04
N ILE A 282 -9.19 28.10 -16.40
CA ILE A 282 -10.47 27.48 -16.79
C ILE A 282 -11.63 28.44 -16.54
N GLU A 283 -11.65 29.13 -15.39
CA GLU A 283 -12.66 30.14 -15.09
C GLU A 283 -12.60 31.31 -16.08
N MET A 284 -11.38 31.75 -16.45
CA MET A 284 -11.17 32.77 -17.47
C MET A 284 -11.57 32.28 -18.88
N ALA A 285 -11.24 31.04 -19.25
CA ALA A 285 -11.58 30.46 -20.55
C ALA A 285 -13.07 30.11 -20.69
N ASN A 286 -13.76 29.75 -19.60
CA ASN A 286 -15.22 29.58 -19.61
C ASN A 286 -15.95 30.93 -19.76
N THR A 287 -15.32 32.02 -19.32
CA THR A 287 -15.83 33.38 -19.52
C THR A 287 -15.61 33.87 -20.95
N ILE A 288 -14.55 33.38 -21.63
CA ILE A 288 -14.21 33.72 -23.01
C ILE A 288 -14.53 32.52 -23.91
N LEU A 289 -15.79 32.39 -24.29
CA LEU A 289 -16.31 31.31 -25.15
C LEU A 289 -15.88 31.47 -26.62
N TYR A 290 -14.62 31.78 -26.89
CA TYR A 290 -13.94 31.79 -28.19
C TYR A 290 -12.44 31.57 -27.99
N VAL A 291 -12.05 30.42 -27.42
CA VAL A 291 -10.64 30.05 -27.25
C VAL A 291 -10.00 29.88 -28.65
N THR A 292 -9.06 30.77 -28.97
CA THR A 292 -8.23 30.69 -30.18
C THR A 292 -7.26 29.50 -30.06
N ASN A 293 -6.76 28.98 -31.19
CA ASN A 293 -5.93 27.76 -31.17
C ASN A 293 -4.61 27.89 -30.37
N GLU A 294 -4.12 29.11 -30.13
CA GLU A 294 -2.82 29.36 -29.47
C GLU A 294 -2.85 29.09 -27.95
N GLU A 295 -3.92 29.43 -27.25
CA GLU A 295 -4.04 29.19 -25.80
C GLU A 295 -4.08 27.69 -25.46
N CYS A 296 -4.49 26.87 -26.43
CA CYS A 296 -4.52 25.42 -26.30
C CYS A 296 -3.11 24.81 -26.26
N GLU A 297 -2.11 25.40 -26.92
CA GLU A 297 -0.73 24.89 -26.89
C GLU A 297 -0.06 25.09 -25.54
N ILE A 298 -0.19 26.29 -24.94
CA ILE A 298 0.39 26.61 -23.63
C ILE A 298 -0.17 25.69 -22.54
N TYR A 299 -1.46 25.37 -22.63
CA TYR A 299 -2.13 24.47 -21.70
C TYR A 299 -1.61 23.02 -21.79
N LEU A 300 -1.35 22.52 -23.01
CA LEU A 300 -0.75 21.19 -23.19
C LEU A 300 0.69 21.15 -22.68
N GLU A 301 1.49 22.19 -22.93
CA GLU A 301 2.89 22.24 -22.48
C GLU A 301 3.02 22.12 -20.95
N GLY A 302 2.20 22.86 -20.19
CA GLY A 302 2.21 22.77 -18.72
C GLY A 302 1.89 21.36 -18.19
N LYS A 303 0.97 20.63 -18.84
CA LYS A 303 0.64 19.25 -18.44
C LYS A 303 1.74 18.26 -18.77
N TYR A 304 2.40 18.40 -19.91
CA TYR A 304 3.53 17.53 -20.27
C TYR A 304 4.70 17.70 -19.29
N SER A 305 4.99 18.94 -18.88
CA SER A 305 6.01 19.20 -17.85
C SER A 305 5.65 18.55 -16.51
N LEU A 306 4.39 18.65 -16.08
CA LEU A 306 3.93 18.01 -14.85
C LEU A 306 3.99 16.48 -14.93
N PHE A 307 3.58 15.90 -16.06
CA PHE A 307 3.69 14.46 -16.32
C PHE A 307 5.15 13.99 -16.27
N LEU A 308 6.06 14.72 -16.94
CA LEU A 308 7.49 14.40 -16.91
C LEU A 308 8.05 14.47 -15.48
N ALA A 309 7.65 15.47 -14.69
CA ALA A 309 8.05 15.60 -13.30
C ALA A 309 7.55 14.40 -12.46
N CYS A 310 6.29 13.98 -12.64
CA CYS A 310 5.73 12.79 -11.97
C CYS A 310 6.52 11.52 -12.32
N ARG A 311 6.93 11.36 -13.59
CA ARG A 311 7.75 10.21 -14.03
C ARG A 311 9.14 10.19 -13.41
N ILE A 312 9.78 11.34 -13.27
CA ILE A 312 11.08 11.45 -12.59
C ILE A 312 10.94 11.08 -11.11
N VAL A 313 9.90 11.59 -10.44
CA VAL A 313 9.60 11.28 -9.03
C VAL A 313 9.33 9.79 -8.84
N GLN A 314 8.56 9.16 -9.74
CA GLN A 314 8.33 7.71 -9.69
C GLN A 314 9.60 6.90 -9.94
N ALA A 315 10.46 7.32 -10.87
CA ALA A 315 11.75 6.65 -11.11
C ALA A 315 12.64 6.70 -9.85
N PHE A 316 12.66 7.85 -9.17
CA PHE A 316 13.39 7.99 -7.90
C PHE A 316 12.80 7.08 -6.80
N ALA A 317 11.47 7.10 -6.60
CA ALA A 317 10.80 6.24 -5.63
C ALA A 317 11.00 4.74 -5.93
N ALA A 318 11.03 4.35 -7.21
CA ALA A 318 11.35 2.99 -7.64
C ALA A 318 12.80 2.62 -7.30
N GLY A 319 13.76 3.53 -7.49
CA GLY A 319 15.14 3.33 -7.05
C GLY A 319 15.25 3.07 -5.55
N LEU A 320 14.53 3.85 -4.73
CA LEU A 320 14.46 3.64 -3.28
C LEU A 320 13.80 2.30 -2.93
N LEU A 321 12.74 1.89 -3.65
CA LEU A 321 12.08 0.60 -3.45
C LEU A 321 13.03 -0.56 -3.77
N ILE A 322 13.85 -0.46 -4.82
CA ILE A 322 14.89 -1.45 -5.15
C ILE A 322 15.90 -1.53 -4.00
N ALA A 323 16.42 -0.40 -3.53
CA ALA A 323 17.40 -0.36 -2.46
C ALA A 323 16.84 -0.98 -1.16
N ALA A 324 15.63 -0.58 -0.75
CA ALA A 324 14.96 -1.13 0.42
C ALA A 324 14.67 -2.63 0.27
N GLY A 325 14.23 -3.06 -0.92
CA GLY A 325 14.00 -4.47 -1.23
C GLY A 325 15.27 -5.31 -1.15
N ILE A 326 16.41 -4.78 -1.62
CA ILE A 326 17.72 -5.45 -1.50
C ILE A 326 18.16 -5.55 -0.02
N MET A 327 17.97 -4.49 0.76
CA MET A 327 18.29 -4.53 2.19
C MET A 327 17.45 -5.59 2.92
N VAL A 328 16.15 -5.66 2.64
CA VAL A 328 15.28 -6.68 3.24
C VAL A 328 15.63 -8.09 2.76
N SER A 329 16.01 -8.29 1.50
CA SER A 329 16.45 -9.61 1.02
C SER A 329 17.79 -10.05 1.62
N ASN A 330 18.67 -9.08 1.90
CA ASN A 330 20.00 -9.32 2.48
C ASN A 330 20.00 -9.37 4.01
N ALA A 331 18.90 -8.98 4.67
CA ALA A 331 18.74 -9.14 6.11
C ALA A 331 19.08 -10.59 6.49
N THR A 332 19.82 -10.80 7.57
CA THR A 332 20.34 -12.14 7.90
C THR A 332 19.18 -13.13 8.08
N SER A 333 19.43 -14.43 7.90
CA SER A 333 18.41 -15.43 8.23
C SER A 333 18.02 -15.27 9.69
N CYS A 334 16.72 -15.36 9.94
CA CYS A 334 16.18 -15.36 11.29
C CYS A 334 16.95 -16.36 12.15
N GLN A 335 17.65 -15.87 13.17
CA GLN A 335 18.51 -16.70 14.02
C GLN A 335 17.72 -17.83 14.69
N LEU A 336 16.42 -17.62 14.92
CA LEU A 336 15.52 -18.66 15.41
C LEU A 336 15.40 -19.85 14.43
N GLU A 337 15.35 -19.60 13.13
CA GLU A 337 15.31 -20.68 12.14
C GLU A 337 16.59 -21.51 12.20
N GLU A 338 17.75 -20.85 12.26
CA GLU A 338 19.04 -21.53 12.40
C GLU A 338 19.12 -22.32 13.72
N ALA A 339 18.61 -21.74 14.81
CA ALA A 339 18.53 -22.42 16.11
C ALA A 339 17.69 -23.70 16.01
N LEU A 340 16.49 -23.61 15.44
CA LEU A 340 15.54 -24.74 15.38
C LEU A 340 15.89 -25.79 14.32
N GLN A 341 16.54 -25.38 13.22
CA GLN A 341 17.05 -26.30 12.19
C GLN A 341 18.01 -27.34 12.77
N SER A 342 18.78 -26.98 13.80
CA SER A 342 19.73 -27.90 14.42
C SER A 342 19.09 -29.08 15.18
N PHE A 343 17.77 -29.03 15.45
CA PHE A 343 17.04 -30.04 16.23
C PHE A 343 16.04 -30.88 15.42
N ASP A 344 16.01 -30.72 14.09
CA ASP A 344 15.01 -31.35 13.21
C ASP A 344 13.55 -31.04 13.64
N LEU A 345 13.32 -29.88 14.28
CA LEU A 345 11.99 -29.42 14.71
C LEU A 345 11.19 -28.77 13.56
N MET A 346 11.70 -28.82 12.33
CA MET A 346 11.32 -28.01 11.16
C MET A 346 10.09 -28.54 10.39
N ASN A 347 9.09 -29.10 11.07
CA ASN A 347 7.81 -29.38 10.40
C ASN A 347 6.96 -28.12 10.18
N GLU A 348 7.27 -27.01 10.87
CA GLU A 348 6.55 -25.74 10.73
C GLU A 348 7.43 -24.69 10.02
N LYS A 349 6.97 -24.17 8.86
CA LYS A 349 7.78 -23.34 7.95
C LYS A 349 7.82 -21.84 8.29
N PHE A 350 7.31 -21.39 9.44
CA PHE A 350 7.00 -19.96 9.65
C PHE A 350 7.30 -19.44 11.06
N PHE A 351 8.52 -19.65 11.57
CA PHE A 351 8.90 -19.13 12.89
C PHE A 351 9.31 -17.66 12.90
N CYS A 352 9.44 -17.03 11.73
CA CYS A 352 10.04 -15.71 11.61
C CYS A 352 9.02 -14.72 11.10
N LYS A 353 8.82 -13.65 11.88
CA LYS A 353 7.98 -12.55 11.46
C LYS A 353 8.52 -12.00 10.14
N HIS A 354 7.64 -11.84 9.14
CA HIS A 354 7.99 -11.34 7.80
C HIS A 354 8.86 -12.25 6.91
N TYR A 355 8.92 -13.55 7.20
CA TYR A 355 9.63 -14.52 6.33
C TYR A 355 9.15 -14.47 4.87
N ALA A 356 7.85 -14.30 4.66
CA ALA A 356 7.27 -14.16 3.33
C ALA A 356 7.84 -12.95 2.56
N ILE A 357 8.07 -11.83 3.25
CA ILE A 357 8.65 -10.61 2.65
C ILE A 357 10.08 -10.88 2.19
N LYS A 358 10.91 -11.44 3.08
CA LYS A 358 12.33 -11.69 2.82
C LYS A 358 12.54 -12.59 1.60
N ASN A 359 11.79 -13.67 1.52
CA ASN A 359 11.94 -14.66 0.46
C ASN A 359 11.22 -14.30 -0.84
N THR A 360 10.60 -13.12 -0.90
CA THR A 360 9.91 -12.66 -2.08
C THR A 360 10.85 -11.73 -2.86
N PRO A 361 11.59 -12.24 -3.88
CA PRO A 361 12.37 -11.39 -4.77
C PRO A 361 11.47 -10.41 -5.54
N ALA A 362 10.15 -10.59 -5.49
CA ALA A 362 9.19 -9.73 -6.17
C ALA A 362 9.36 -8.25 -5.77
N LEU A 363 9.69 -7.88 -4.53
CA LEU A 363 9.73 -6.46 -4.13
C LEU A 363 10.76 -5.62 -4.91
N TRP A 364 12.01 -6.07 -4.98
CA TRP A 364 13.02 -5.34 -5.76
C TRP A 364 12.81 -5.52 -7.28
N ILE A 365 12.29 -6.68 -7.72
CA ILE A 365 11.90 -6.89 -9.13
C ILE A 365 10.79 -5.91 -9.55
N ILE A 366 9.79 -5.68 -8.69
CA ILE A 366 8.72 -4.70 -8.89
C ILE A 366 9.34 -3.31 -9.06
N GLY A 367 10.27 -2.94 -8.18
CA GLY A 367 11.03 -1.70 -8.30
C GLY A 367 11.74 -1.57 -9.65
N ILE A 368 12.40 -2.62 -10.14
CA ILE A 368 13.05 -2.64 -11.46
C ILE A 368 12.04 -2.46 -12.59
N ILE A 369 10.90 -3.15 -12.55
CA ILE A 369 9.85 -3.04 -13.57
C ILE A 369 9.30 -1.61 -13.60
N VAL A 370 9.04 -1.00 -12.42
CA VAL A 370 8.58 0.38 -12.31
C VAL A 370 9.64 1.33 -12.89
N LEU A 371 10.90 1.17 -12.51
CA LEU A 371 12.00 2.00 -12.99
C LEU A 371 12.18 1.91 -14.51
N ALA A 372 12.16 0.70 -15.06
CA ALA A 372 12.27 0.46 -16.50
C ALA A 372 11.10 1.11 -17.26
N SER A 373 9.86 0.92 -16.78
CA SER A 373 8.67 1.51 -17.39
C SER A 373 8.72 3.04 -17.40
N ASN A 374 9.18 3.65 -16.28
CA ASN A 374 9.35 5.10 -16.18
C ASN A 374 10.48 5.61 -17.07
N THR A 375 11.59 4.89 -17.16
CA THR A 375 12.72 5.24 -18.04
C THR A 375 12.29 5.24 -19.51
N ILE A 376 11.53 4.23 -19.95
CA ILE A 376 10.96 4.18 -21.30
C ILE A 376 10.05 5.40 -21.54
N ASN A 377 9.16 5.71 -20.60
CA ASN A 377 8.27 6.88 -20.72
C ASN A 377 9.03 8.21 -20.77
N ILE A 378 10.08 8.38 -19.96
CA ILE A 378 10.94 9.57 -19.97
C ILE A 378 11.63 9.70 -21.32
N VAL A 379 12.25 8.62 -21.83
CA VAL A 379 12.90 8.63 -23.15
C VAL A 379 11.90 8.95 -24.25
N LEU A 380 10.69 8.38 -24.22
CA LEU A 380 9.62 8.71 -25.18
C LEU A 380 9.22 10.20 -25.10
N CYS A 381 9.14 10.77 -23.90
CA CYS A 381 8.85 12.20 -23.71
C CYS A 381 9.98 13.09 -24.22
N VAL A 382 11.23 12.77 -23.91
CA VAL A 382 12.41 13.52 -24.38
C VAL A 382 12.53 13.42 -25.90
N CYS A 383 12.36 12.22 -26.48
CA CYS A 383 12.33 12.03 -27.93
C CYS A 383 11.23 12.86 -28.61
N GLN A 384 10.04 12.98 -27.99
CA GLN A 384 8.98 13.85 -28.49
C GLN A 384 9.36 15.34 -28.43
N CYS A 385 9.98 15.78 -27.33
CA CYS A 385 10.46 17.15 -27.17
C CYS A 385 11.56 17.47 -28.18
N CYS A 386 12.56 16.62 -28.30
CA CYS A 386 13.65 16.76 -29.28
C CYS A 386 13.12 16.75 -30.72
N TYR A 387 12.19 15.86 -31.04
CA TYR A 387 11.56 15.84 -32.36
C TYR A 387 10.83 17.14 -32.66
N ARG A 388 10.09 17.69 -31.69
CA ARG A 388 9.38 18.98 -31.85
C ARG A 388 10.33 20.16 -32.02
N CYS A 389 11.44 20.19 -31.27
CA CYS A 389 12.49 21.21 -31.41
C CYS A 389 13.22 21.13 -32.76
N CYS A 390 13.67 19.93 -33.16
CA CYS A 390 14.32 19.70 -34.45
C CYS A 390 13.37 20.01 -35.61
N TYR A 391 12.08 19.70 -35.47
CA TYR A 391 11.09 19.99 -36.50
C TYR A 391 10.78 21.47 -36.64
N LYS A 392 10.71 22.27 -35.55
CA LYS A 392 10.58 23.74 -35.68
C LYS A 392 11.73 24.36 -36.51
N CYS A 393 12.92 23.76 -36.47
CA CYS A 393 14.02 24.12 -37.38
C CYS A 393 13.82 23.58 -38.81
N TRP A 394 13.25 22.38 -38.95
CA TRP A 394 13.02 21.71 -40.24
C TRP A 394 11.81 22.28 -41.03
N GLU A 395 10.79 22.82 -40.37
CA GLU A 395 9.54 23.30 -40.99
C GLU A 395 9.80 24.50 -41.94
N LYS A 396 10.91 25.23 -41.74
CA LYS A 396 11.39 26.23 -42.71
C LYS A 396 11.91 25.60 -44.02
N CYS A 397 12.19 24.30 -44.06
CA CYS A 397 12.85 23.63 -45.18
C CYS A 397 11.93 22.79 -46.08
N ILE A 398 10.83 22.17 -45.60
CA ILE A 398 10.04 21.23 -46.44
C ILE A 398 8.53 21.35 -46.22
N ARG A 399 7.80 21.80 -47.25
CA ARG A 399 6.36 22.09 -47.22
C ARG A 399 5.44 20.90 -47.60
N TYR A 400 5.96 19.70 -47.82
CA TYR A 400 5.24 18.66 -48.59
C TYR A 400 4.74 17.40 -47.85
N ASN A 401 4.75 17.30 -46.51
CA ASN A 401 4.29 16.05 -45.87
C ASN A 401 3.52 16.17 -44.54
N ARG A 402 2.51 17.04 -44.51
CA ARG A 402 1.72 17.39 -43.31
C ARG A 402 0.84 16.24 -42.75
N PHE A 403 0.62 15.15 -43.49
CA PHE A 403 -0.30 14.07 -43.09
C PHE A 403 0.35 12.98 -42.21
N CYS A 404 1.67 12.73 -42.34
CA CYS A 404 2.37 11.72 -41.54
C CYS A 404 2.67 12.15 -40.10
N GLU A 405 2.75 13.46 -39.83
CA GLU A 405 3.12 13.96 -38.49
C GLU A 405 2.00 13.80 -37.47
N TYR A 406 0.77 14.09 -37.90
CA TYR A 406 -0.39 14.07 -37.02
C TYR A 406 -0.75 12.65 -36.56
N THR A 407 -0.50 11.64 -37.40
CA THR A 407 -0.66 10.23 -37.05
C THR A 407 0.42 9.77 -36.08
N ARG A 408 1.69 10.19 -36.26
CA ARG A 408 2.81 9.74 -35.41
C ARG A 408 2.68 10.23 -33.97
N HIS A 409 2.35 11.50 -33.76
CA HIS A 409 2.17 12.06 -32.40
C HIS A 409 1.03 11.40 -31.63
N LYS A 410 -0.02 10.96 -32.32
CA LYS A 410 -1.14 10.23 -31.69
C LYS A 410 -0.71 8.86 -31.20
N TRP A 411 0.02 8.12 -32.03
CA TRP A 411 0.48 6.79 -31.66
C TRP A 411 1.42 6.84 -30.45
N THR A 412 2.29 7.85 -30.35
CA THR A 412 3.13 8.03 -29.16
C THR A 412 2.32 8.33 -27.91
N VAL A 413 1.34 9.23 -27.95
CA VAL A 413 0.48 9.54 -26.78
C VAL A 413 -0.34 8.32 -26.35
N VAL A 414 -0.91 7.59 -27.31
CA VAL A 414 -1.66 6.35 -27.03
C VAL A 414 -0.75 5.28 -26.44
N LEU A 415 0.47 5.11 -26.98
CA LEU A 415 1.44 4.16 -26.47
C LEU A 415 1.87 4.48 -25.04
N THR A 416 2.19 5.75 -24.76
CA THR A 416 2.51 6.23 -23.40
C THR A 416 1.34 5.97 -22.45
N TYR A 417 0.10 6.24 -22.86
CA TYR A 417 -1.09 5.93 -22.07
C TYR A 417 -1.24 4.44 -21.78
N CYS A 418 -1.10 3.58 -22.80
CA CYS A 418 -1.21 2.13 -22.63
C CYS A 418 -0.14 1.57 -21.67
N ILE A 419 1.12 2.04 -21.77
CA ILE A 419 2.21 1.65 -20.85
C ILE A 419 1.92 2.15 -19.42
N SER A 420 1.40 3.37 -19.30
CA SER A 420 1.05 3.97 -18.00
C SER A 420 -0.09 3.21 -17.32
N ALA A 421 -1.14 2.89 -18.08
CA ALA A 421 -2.30 2.17 -17.55
C ALA A 421 -1.96 0.71 -17.22
N SER A 422 -1.19 0.02 -18.07
CA SER A 422 -0.79 -1.37 -17.80
C SER A 422 0.09 -1.48 -16.57
N SER A 423 1.09 -0.61 -16.43
CA SER A 423 1.96 -0.58 -15.24
C SER A 423 1.17 -0.31 -13.95
N ALA A 424 0.25 0.66 -13.96
CA ALA A 424 -0.60 0.96 -12.81
C ALA A 424 -1.52 -0.22 -12.43
N ILE A 425 -2.14 -0.87 -13.41
CA ILE A 425 -3.01 -2.04 -13.17
C ILE A 425 -2.19 -3.19 -12.59
N SER A 426 -1.01 -3.49 -13.16
CA SER A 426 -0.14 -4.55 -12.65
C SER A 426 0.32 -4.27 -11.21
N LEU A 427 0.72 -3.03 -10.91
CA LEU A 427 1.14 -2.66 -9.56
C LEU A 427 0.00 -2.71 -8.57
N PHE A 428 -1.19 -2.23 -8.96
CA PHE A 428 -2.39 -2.30 -8.13
C PHE A 428 -2.77 -3.76 -7.81
N TRP A 429 -2.70 -4.66 -8.80
CA TRP A 429 -2.93 -6.08 -8.58
C TRP A 429 -1.91 -6.71 -7.65
N ILE A 430 -0.63 -6.41 -7.83
CA ILE A 430 0.45 -6.93 -6.98
C ILE A 430 0.27 -6.44 -5.54
N VAL A 431 0.00 -5.14 -5.37
CA VAL A 431 -0.34 -4.51 -4.09
C VAL A 431 -1.51 -5.25 -3.45
N LEU A 432 -2.63 -5.41 -4.15
CA LEU A 432 -3.80 -6.10 -3.62
C LEU A 432 -3.51 -7.54 -3.20
N VAL A 433 -2.85 -8.33 -4.05
CA VAL A 433 -2.51 -9.73 -3.73
C VAL A 433 -1.61 -9.79 -2.50
N TYR A 434 -0.62 -8.89 -2.43
CA TYR A 434 0.32 -8.84 -1.32
C TYR A 434 -0.36 -8.41 0.00
N PHE A 435 -1.19 -7.37 -0.02
CA PHE A 435 -1.92 -6.92 1.17
C PHE A 435 -2.90 -7.96 1.69
N ILE A 436 -3.63 -8.60 0.78
CA ILE A 436 -4.54 -9.68 1.16
C ILE A 436 -3.77 -10.84 1.78
N GLU A 437 -2.56 -11.14 1.29
CA GLU A 437 -1.79 -12.26 1.83
C GLU A 437 -1.07 -11.94 3.15
N GLU A 438 -0.63 -10.69 3.37
CA GLU A 438 -0.01 -10.26 4.63
C GLU A 438 -1.01 -10.12 5.78
N ASP A 439 -2.16 -9.48 5.56
CA ASP A 439 -3.18 -9.30 6.62
C ASP A 439 -3.75 -10.64 7.11
N ILE A 440 -3.62 -11.71 6.31
CA ILE A 440 -4.12 -13.05 6.65
C ILE A 440 -3.09 -13.88 7.44
N LYS A 441 -1.81 -13.47 7.49
CA LYS A 441 -0.73 -14.36 7.96
C LYS A 441 0.38 -13.62 8.70
N GLU A 442 0.10 -12.75 9.67
CA GLU A 442 1.09 -12.63 10.74
C GLU A 442 1.21 -14.04 11.36
N PRO A 443 2.36 -14.73 11.24
CA PRO A 443 2.47 -16.04 11.84
C PRO A 443 2.41 -15.82 13.35
N VAL A 444 1.26 -16.12 13.95
CA VAL A 444 1.14 -16.23 15.39
C VAL A 444 1.98 -17.45 15.73
N ILE A 445 3.23 -17.21 16.13
CA ILE A 445 4.13 -18.28 16.57
C ILE A 445 3.44 -18.94 17.75
N ASP A 446 3.04 -20.19 17.59
CA ASP A 446 2.45 -20.96 18.66
C ASP A 446 3.57 -21.38 19.62
N TYR A 447 3.90 -20.48 20.55
CA TYR A 447 4.92 -20.72 21.57
C TYR A 447 4.57 -21.90 22.47
N VAL A 448 3.30 -22.31 22.54
CA VAL A 448 2.89 -23.50 23.30
C VAL A 448 3.35 -24.75 22.55
N ASN A 449 3.08 -24.83 21.24
CA ASN A 449 3.55 -25.94 20.42
C ASN A 449 5.08 -25.96 20.33
N LEU A 450 5.72 -24.81 20.09
CA LEU A 450 7.19 -24.69 20.06
C LEU A 450 7.81 -25.19 21.37
N ARG A 451 7.31 -24.72 22.53
CA ARG A 451 7.76 -25.19 23.84
C ARG A 451 7.60 -26.70 23.98
N SER A 452 6.43 -27.23 23.61
CA SER A 452 6.14 -28.66 23.74
C SER A 452 7.07 -29.52 22.87
N SER A 453 7.35 -29.08 21.64
CA SER A 453 8.26 -29.73 20.70
C SER A 453 9.71 -29.67 21.17
N MET A 454 10.16 -28.52 21.68
CA MET A 454 11.50 -28.38 22.27
C MET A 454 11.69 -29.30 23.49
N ILE A 455 10.72 -29.34 24.41
CA ILE A 455 10.76 -30.23 25.58
C ILE A 455 10.76 -31.70 25.13
N SER A 456 9.91 -32.06 24.16
CA SER A 456 9.84 -33.42 23.63
C SER A 456 11.18 -33.84 23.04
N SER A 457 11.78 -33.02 22.16
CA SER A 457 13.09 -33.30 21.56
C SER A 457 14.19 -33.45 22.61
N LEU A 458 14.20 -32.57 23.62
CA LEU A 458 15.16 -32.67 24.72
C LEU A 458 14.97 -33.99 25.48
N LYS A 459 13.74 -34.30 25.93
CA LYS A 459 13.42 -35.51 26.69
C LYS A 459 13.68 -36.80 25.92
N THR A 460 13.46 -36.85 24.60
CA THR A 460 13.61 -38.10 23.85
C THR A 460 15.02 -38.32 23.32
N SER A 461 15.77 -37.25 23.05
CA SER A 461 16.95 -37.32 22.18
C SER A 461 18.24 -36.79 22.82
N PHE A 462 18.17 -36.14 23.98
CA PHE A 462 19.34 -35.69 24.72
C PHE A 462 19.95 -36.83 25.56
N THR A 463 21.08 -37.36 25.11
CA THR A 463 21.75 -38.54 25.70
C THR A 463 23.13 -38.23 26.27
N SER A 464 23.72 -37.07 25.96
CA SER A 464 25.10 -36.76 26.32
C SER A 464 25.33 -35.27 26.55
N ASP A 465 25.86 -34.93 27.74
CA ASP A 465 26.54 -33.67 28.02
C ASP A 465 27.99 -33.75 27.51
N ASP A 466 28.14 -33.76 26.19
CA ASP A 466 29.41 -33.56 25.47
C ASP A 466 29.10 -32.82 24.15
N ILE A 467 29.92 -31.84 23.79
CA ILE A 467 29.78 -31.04 22.56
C ILE A 467 30.13 -31.88 21.31
N ASN A 468 30.95 -32.91 21.48
CA ASN A 468 31.45 -33.77 20.39
C ASN A 468 31.08 -35.25 20.57
N SER A 469 29.90 -35.52 21.11
CA SER A 469 29.39 -36.89 21.25
C SER A 469 29.07 -37.54 19.89
N GLY A 470 28.87 -38.85 19.88
CA GLY A 470 28.33 -39.55 18.69
C GLY A 470 26.86 -39.23 18.38
N ASN A 471 26.14 -38.53 19.26
CA ASN A 471 24.75 -38.15 19.09
C ASN A 471 24.64 -36.70 18.59
N GLY A 472 24.33 -36.53 17.31
CA GLY A 472 24.19 -35.22 16.68
C GLY A 472 23.16 -34.29 17.35
N ILE A 473 22.07 -34.82 17.90
CA ILE A 473 21.03 -34.02 18.56
C ILE A 473 21.51 -33.51 19.92
N SER A 474 22.25 -34.34 20.68
CA SER A 474 22.85 -33.88 21.95
C SER A 474 23.90 -32.80 21.71
N ASN A 475 24.72 -32.95 20.66
CA ASN A 475 25.70 -31.94 20.26
C ASN A 475 25.00 -30.64 19.85
N ALA A 476 23.90 -30.72 19.10
CA ALA A 476 23.10 -29.54 18.74
C ALA A 476 22.58 -28.81 19.98
N TRP A 477 22.09 -29.54 20.99
CA TRP A 477 21.54 -28.93 22.22
C TRP A 477 22.64 -28.22 23.00
N ASN A 478 23.79 -28.87 23.19
CA ASN A 478 24.95 -28.27 23.84
C ASN A 478 25.45 -27.03 23.11
N LYS A 479 25.47 -27.06 21.77
CA LYS A 479 25.82 -25.90 20.95
C LYS A 479 24.78 -24.78 21.02
N LEU A 480 23.48 -25.09 21.06
CA LEU A 480 22.43 -24.08 21.26
C LEU A 480 22.58 -23.40 22.62
N PHE A 481 22.80 -24.15 23.70
CA PHE A 481 22.99 -23.59 25.04
C PHE A 481 24.19 -22.63 25.11
N ILE A 482 25.26 -22.94 24.39
CA ILE A 482 26.44 -22.09 24.28
C ILE A 482 26.17 -20.89 23.38
N LYS A 483 25.75 -21.12 22.14
CA LYS A 483 25.60 -20.09 21.11
C LYS A 483 24.56 -19.03 21.47
N TYR A 484 23.44 -19.43 22.07
CA TYR A 484 22.34 -18.53 22.39
C TYR A 484 22.25 -18.14 23.86
N ASP A 485 23.26 -18.51 24.65
CA ASP A 485 23.37 -18.16 26.06
C ASP A 485 22.09 -18.49 26.87
N CYS A 486 21.62 -19.73 26.72
CA CYS A 486 20.43 -20.22 27.40
C CYS A 486 20.61 -21.63 27.96
N CYS A 487 19.76 -22.03 28.90
CA CYS A 487 19.75 -23.33 29.54
C CYS A 487 18.33 -23.85 29.73
N ALA A 488 18.11 -25.12 29.38
CA ALA A 488 16.81 -25.79 29.43
C ALA A 488 15.73 -25.06 28.59
N VAL A 489 14.59 -25.70 28.36
CA VAL A 489 13.49 -25.04 27.64
C VAL A 489 12.76 -24.10 28.58
N ASN A 490 12.50 -24.58 29.80
CA ASN A 490 11.88 -23.86 30.89
C ASN A 490 12.93 -23.26 31.84
N GLU A 491 12.48 -22.37 32.71
CA GLU A 491 13.32 -21.80 33.76
C GLU A 491 13.80 -22.89 34.73
N VAL A 492 15.12 -22.94 34.95
CA VAL A 492 15.74 -23.83 35.92
C VAL A 492 15.52 -23.22 37.30
N LEU A 493 14.65 -23.84 38.11
CA LEU A 493 14.32 -23.37 39.46
C LEU A 493 15.13 -24.09 40.56
N GLY A 494 15.90 -25.10 40.19
CA GLY A 494 16.70 -25.91 41.12
C GLY A 494 17.13 -27.23 40.49
N THR A 495 17.38 -28.23 41.33
CA THR A 495 17.84 -29.57 40.91
C THR A 495 16.77 -30.38 40.19
N THR A 496 15.49 -29.98 40.26
CA THR A 496 14.41 -30.58 39.47
C THR A 496 14.12 -29.69 38.26
N ASN A 497 14.36 -30.19 37.05
CA ASN A 497 14.33 -29.40 35.82
C ASN A 497 14.05 -30.27 34.58
N ASP A 498 14.11 -29.67 33.38
CA ASP A 498 13.79 -30.35 32.12
C ASP A 498 14.69 -31.55 31.79
N PHE A 499 15.88 -31.65 32.40
CA PHE A 499 16.85 -32.71 32.13
C PHE A 499 16.57 -34.01 32.90
N ASP A 500 15.75 -33.98 33.96
CA ASP A 500 15.52 -35.13 34.85
C ASP A 500 14.98 -36.36 34.12
N GLU A 501 14.13 -36.13 33.10
CA GLU A 501 13.50 -37.18 32.30
C GLU A 501 14.29 -37.53 31.03
N THR A 502 15.45 -36.92 30.80
CA THR A 502 16.26 -37.20 29.61
C THR A 502 17.04 -38.51 29.75
N PRO A 503 17.30 -39.26 28.65
CA PRO A 503 18.17 -40.43 28.66
C PRO A 503 19.54 -40.17 29.28
N TRP A 504 20.06 -38.94 29.13
CA TRP A 504 21.30 -38.49 29.76
C TRP A 504 21.27 -38.56 31.30
N CYS A 505 20.11 -38.32 31.92
CA CYS A 505 20.00 -38.19 33.37
C CYS A 505 19.20 -39.28 34.10
N THR A 506 18.49 -40.12 33.35
CA THR A 506 17.92 -41.38 33.84
C THR A 506 19.00 -42.37 34.33
N THR A 507 18.60 -43.46 34.98
CA THR A 507 19.50 -44.40 35.70
C THR A 507 20.64 -45.01 34.86
N SER A 508 20.50 -45.05 33.54
CA SER A 508 21.53 -45.54 32.60
C SER A 508 22.40 -44.43 32.00
N GLY A 509 22.14 -43.17 32.35
CA GLY A 509 22.75 -41.98 31.78
C GLY A 509 24.02 -41.51 32.50
N THR A 510 24.81 -40.66 31.84
CA THR A 510 26.10 -40.19 32.35
C THR A 510 25.99 -39.04 33.36
N CYS A 511 24.82 -38.41 33.52
CA CYS A 511 24.66 -37.36 34.52
C CYS A 511 24.87 -37.89 35.95
N GLN A 512 24.41 -39.12 36.23
CA GLN A 512 24.55 -39.76 37.54
C GLN A 512 26.02 -40.05 37.89
N ALA A 513 26.82 -40.43 36.89
CA ALA A 513 28.26 -40.68 37.08
C ALA A 513 29.04 -39.40 37.42
N THR A 514 28.55 -38.24 36.98
CA THR A 514 29.21 -36.94 37.19
C THR A 514 28.53 -36.11 38.30
N ALA A 515 27.48 -36.66 38.93
CA ALA A 515 26.61 -35.94 39.85
C ALA A 515 26.04 -34.61 39.29
N SER A 516 25.94 -34.48 37.96
CA SER A 516 25.43 -33.27 37.31
C SER A 516 23.91 -33.29 37.23
N GLN A 517 23.28 -32.17 37.57
CA GLN A 517 21.82 -31.96 37.50
C GLN A 517 21.42 -31.17 36.24
N ILE A 518 22.34 -30.38 35.68
CA ILE A 518 22.19 -29.70 34.38
C ILE A 518 23.48 -29.87 33.57
N PRO A 519 23.42 -29.79 32.22
CA PRO A 519 24.60 -29.87 31.36
C PRO A 519 25.63 -28.79 31.68
N LYS A 520 26.93 -29.06 31.50
CA LYS A 520 27.99 -28.05 31.65
C LYS A 520 27.82 -26.86 30.70
N SER A 521 27.24 -27.09 29.53
CA SER A 521 26.93 -26.06 28.52
C SER A 521 25.92 -25.01 29.00
N CYS A 522 25.14 -25.32 30.03
CA CYS A 522 24.20 -24.40 30.68
C CYS A 522 24.86 -23.36 31.62
N CYS A 523 26.12 -23.57 32.01
CA CYS A 523 26.79 -22.70 32.96
C CYS A 523 27.21 -21.38 32.33
N ASN A 524 27.18 -20.31 33.12
CA ASN A 524 27.64 -19.00 32.69
C ASN A 524 29.11 -19.07 32.27
N ASP A 525 29.48 -18.28 31.26
CA ASP A 525 30.83 -18.17 30.70
C ASP A 525 31.42 -19.47 30.10
N VAL A 526 30.59 -20.51 29.96
CA VAL A 526 30.99 -21.74 29.27
C VAL A 526 30.84 -21.59 27.76
N THR A 527 31.95 -21.88 27.10
CA THR A 527 32.20 -21.88 25.65
C THR A 527 32.68 -23.26 25.21
N GLU A 528 32.79 -23.50 23.91
CA GLU A 528 33.33 -24.76 23.39
C GLU A 528 34.76 -25.06 23.88
N ASN A 529 35.56 -24.01 24.11
CA ASN A 529 36.98 -24.13 24.47
C ASN A 529 37.22 -24.43 25.96
N ASN A 530 36.34 -23.96 26.85
CA ASN A 530 36.49 -24.11 28.30
C ASN A 530 35.42 -25.04 28.91
N TYR A 531 34.68 -25.78 28.07
CA TYR A 531 33.59 -26.65 28.47
C TYR A 531 33.90 -27.60 29.64
N GLN A 532 35.10 -28.18 29.67
CA GLN A 532 35.50 -29.10 30.74
C GLN A 532 35.74 -28.41 32.10
N SER A 533 35.90 -27.08 32.10
CA SER A 533 36.18 -26.27 33.29
C SER A 533 34.92 -25.70 33.95
N ALA A 534 33.73 -26.14 33.55
CA ALA A 534 32.47 -25.69 34.13
C ALA A 534 32.45 -25.94 35.66
N PRO A 535 32.10 -24.93 36.49
CA PRO A 535 32.10 -25.08 37.95
C PRO A 535 31.02 -26.06 38.43
N SER A 536 31.38 -26.94 39.37
CA SER A 536 30.43 -27.90 39.99
C SER A 536 29.27 -27.19 40.71
N ALA A 537 29.51 -26.01 41.29
CA ALA A 537 28.47 -25.17 41.87
C ALA A 537 27.33 -24.83 40.89
N CYS A 538 27.63 -24.78 39.59
CA CYS A 538 26.63 -24.61 38.54
C CYS A 538 26.00 -25.95 38.15
N HIS A 539 26.77 -26.89 37.60
CA HIS A 539 26.18 -28.05 36.94
C HIS A 539 25.73 -29.14 37.91
N ALA A 540 26.32 -29.24 39.10
CA ALA A 540 25.98 -30.25 40.12
C ALA A 540 25.09 -29.70 41.23
N SER A 541 25.31 -28.46 41.69
CA SER A 541 24.53 -27.84 42.77
C SER A 541 23.40 -26.92 42.29
N VAL A 542 23.44 -26.47 41.04
CA VAL A 542 22.44 -25.56 40.44
C VAL A 542 22.24 -24.29 41.29
N ASN A 543 23.34 -23.70 41.75
CA ASN A 543 23.30 -22.46 42.52
C ASN A 543 22.74 -21.32 41.65
N SER A 544 21.73 -20.59 42.14
CA SER A 544 21.13 -19.47 41.41
C SER A 544 22.18 -18.43 40.97
N GLY A 545 22.06 -17.94 39.75
CA GLY A 545 22.99 -16.97 39.16
C GLY A 545 24.26 -17.58 38.55
N THR A 546 24.43 -18.90 38.58
CA THR A 546 25.59 -19.58 37.98
C THR A 546 25.30 -20.26 36.63
N TYR A 547 24.03 -20.29 36.23
CA TYR A 547 23.53 -20.85 34.98
C TYR A 547 22.75 -19.81 34.18
N LYS A 548 22.61 -20.08 32.87
CA LYS A 548 21.99 -19.21 31.87
C LYS A 548 20.46 -19.18 31.97
N SER A 549 19.84 -18.19 31.35
CA SER A 549 18.38 -18.04 31.29
C SER A 549 17.69 -19.13 30.44
N ASN A 550 16.36 -19.26 30.51
CA ASN A 550 15.65 -20.31 29.76
C ASN A 550 15.65 -20.10 28.24
N CYS A 551 15.79 -21.18 27.48
CA CYS A 551 15.86 -21.10 26.02
C CYS A 551 14.55 -20.66 25.37
N LEU A 552 13.37 -20.94 25.95
CA LEU A 552 12.12 -20.49 25.34
C LEU A 552 12.00 -18.96 25.29
N SER A 553 12.44 -18.27 26.34
CA SER A 553 12.46 -16.80 26.37
C SER A 553 13.46 -16.26 25.35
N ARG A 554 14.62 -16.90 25.24
CA ARG A 554 15.59 -16.54 24.20
C ARG A 554 15.04 -16.78 22.79
N MET A 555 14.38 -17.90 22.54
CA MET A 555 13.74 -18.17 21.25
C MET A 555 12.65 -17.15 20.91
N LYS A 556 11.90 -16.65 21.91
CA LYS A 556 10.95 -15.54 21.72
C LYS A 556 11.67 -14.26 21.27
N GLU A 557 12.78 -13.91 21.89
CA GLU A 557 13.56 -12.73 21.48
C GLU A 557 14.13 -12.90 20.06
N LEU A 558 14.65 -14.07 19.74
CA LEU A 558 15.16 -14.39 18.39
C LEU A 558 14.06 -14.43 17.33
N SER A 559 12.80 -14.63 17.73
CA SER A 559 11.65 -14.57 16.83
C SER A 559 11.27 -13.14 16.43
N THR A 560 11.58 -12.17 17.29
CA THR A 560 11.12 -10.79 17.14
C THR A 560 12.02 -9.94 16.25
N GLU A 561 13.24 -10.37 15.95
CA GLU A 561 14.21 -9.51 15.27
C GLU A 561 14.99 -10.19 14.14
N ASN A 562 14.78 -9.65 12.95
CA ASN A 562 15.86 -9.46 11.99
C ASN A 562 15.55 -8.35 10.96
N ILE A 563 14.27 -8.03 10.77
CA ILE A 563 13.83 -6.90 9.96
C ILE A 563 13.16 -5.91 10.89
N GLN A 564 13.82 -4.77 11.14
CA GLN A 564 13.22 -3.71 11.94
C GLN A 564 11.91 -3.25 11.26
N GLY A 565 10.82 -3.13 12.03
CA GLY A 565 9.48 -2.83 11.50
C GLY A 565 9.41 -1.52 10.68
N HIS A 566 10.36 -0.61 10.89
CA HIS A 566 10.49 0.62 10.12
C HIS A 566 10.84 0.36 8.64
N HIS A 567 11.64 -0.66 8.31
CA HIS A 567 11.98 -1.00 6.92
C HIS A 567 10.76 -1.47 6.12
N ILE A 568 9.92 -2.28 6.75
CA ILE A 568 8.68 -2.79 6.14
C ILE A 568 7.70 -1.64 5.94
N THR A 569 7.56 -0.79 6.96
CA THR A 569 6.75 0.43 6.87
C THR A 569 7.25 1.34 5.74
N LEU A 570 8.57 1.49 5.57
CA LEU A 570 9.15 2.28 4.49
C LEU A 570 8.82 1.70 3.11
N ILE A 571 9.03 0.40 2.89
CA ILE A 571 8.68 -0.29 1.64
C ILE A 571 7.19 -0.06 1.33
N PHE A 572 6.34 -0.24 2.33
CA PHE A 572 4.91 -0.03 2.21
C PHE A 572 4.58 1.40 1.77
N ARG A 573 5.17 2.41 2.43
CA ARG A 573 4.98 3.82 2.07
C ARG A 573 5.46 4.14 0.66
N LEU A 574 6.59 3.59 0.24
CA LEU A 574 7.12 3.76 -1.12
C LEU A 574 6.17 3.18 -2.17
N VAL A 575 5.65 1.97 -1.94
CA VAL A 575 4.68 1.33 -2.84
C VAL A 575 3.39 2.15 -2.92
N GLN A 576 2.83 2.59 -1.78
CA GLN A 576 1.66 3.47 -1.75
C GLN A 576 1.90 4.77 -2.53
N PHE A 577 3.05 5.39 -2.31
CA PHE A 577 3.42 6.64 -2.98
C PHE A 577 3.49 6.44 -4.50
N ILE A 578 4.14 5.38 -4.98
CA ILE A 578 4.21 5.05 -6.42
C ILE A 578 2.80 4.90 -7.00
N VAL A 579 1.90 4.17 -6.34
CA VAL A 579 0.51 3.97 -6.80
C VAL A 579 -0.24 5.30 -6.89
N ILE A 580 -0.13 6.16 -5.87
CA ILE A 580 -0.80 7.47 -5.87
C ILE A 580 -0.31 8.34 -7.05
N VAL A 581 1.01 8.41 -7.27
CA VAL A 581 1.56 9.21 -8.37
C VAL A 581 1.16 8.60 -9.73
N GLN A 582 1.00 7.28 -9.84
CA GLN A 582 0.54 6.64 -11.08
C GLN A 582 -0.93 6.93 -11.40
N VAL A 583 -1.81 6.95 -10.38
CA VAL A 583 -3.21 7.36 -10.56
C VAL A 583 -3.28 8.80 -11.04
N LEU A 584 -2.44 9.68 -10.47
CA LEU A 584 -2.32 11.07 -10.91
C LEU A 584 -1.85 11.16 -12.37
N ASP A 585 -0.87 10.37 -12.78
CA ASP A 585 -0.42 10.31 -14.18
C ASP A 585 -1.54 9.92 -15.14
N ILE A 586 -2.32 8.89 -14.79
CA ILE A 586 -3.45 8.44 -15.60
C ILE A 586 -4.48 9.57 -15.73
N TYR A 587 -4.78 10.26 -14.63
CA TYR A 587 -5.69 11.41 -14.64
C TYR A 587 -5.19 12.52 -15.58
N LEU A 588 -3.90 12.87 -15.50
CA LEU A 588 -3.27 13.88 -16.36
C LEU A 588 -3.29 13.49 -17.85
N LEU A 589 -3.29 12.19 -18.18
CA LEU A 589 -3.36 11.69 -19.55
C LEU A 589 -4.79 11.55 -20.10
N ILE A 590 -5.80 11.29 -19.25
CA ILE A 590 -7.20 11.12 -19.69
C ILE A 590 -7.80 12.46 -20.14
N GLU A 591 -7.50 13.55 -19.44
CA GLU A 591 -8.14 14.84 -19.72
C GLU A 591 -7.81 15.36 -21.13
N PRO A 592 -6.54 15.38 -21.60
CA PRO A 592 -6.22 15.74 -22.98
C PRO A 592 -6.92 14.87 -24.03
N LEU A 593 -7.06 13.56 -23.76
CA LEU A 593 -7.76 12.63 -24.65
C LEU A 593 -9.25 12.97 -24.74
N ASN A 594 -9.90 13.30 -23.62
CA ASN A 594 -11.29 13.72 -23.60
C ASN A 594 -11.51 15.03 -24.35
N THR A 595 -10.67 16.04 -24.11
CA THR A 595 -10.74 17.33 -24.80
C THR A 595 -10.54 17.17 -26.31
N TRP A 596 -9.61 16.29 -26.71
CA TRP A 596 -9.38 15.94 -28.11
C TRP A 596 -10.58 15.25 -28.76
N CYS A 597 -11.17 14.26 -28.10
CA CYS A 597 -12.38 13.57 -28.57
C CYS A 597 -13.54 14.54 -28.76
N LYS A 598 -13.70 15.52 -27.87
CA LYS A 598 -14.74 16.56 -27.96
C LYS A 598 -14.51 17.48 -29.17
N LYS A 599 -13.27 17.93 -29.41
CA LYS A 599 -12.93 18.81 -30.56
C LYS A 599 -13.18 18.12 -31.90
N ARG A 600 -12.86 16.83 -32.02
CA ARG A 600 -13.11 16.05 -33.26
C ARG A 600 -14.60 15.98 -33.58
N ARG A 601 -15.45 15.70 -32.58
CA ARG A 601 -16.90 15.61 -32.76
C ARG A 601 -17.50 16.92 -33.31
N ILE A 602 -17.00 18.07 -32.86
CA ILE A 602 -17.47 19.39 -33.34
C ILE A 602 -17.05 19.65 -34.80
N SER A 603 -15.81 19.30 -35.17
CA SER A 603 -15.32 19.49 -36.55
C SER A 603 -16.09 18.66 -37.59
N THR A 604 -16.43 17.40 -37.26
CA THR A 604 -17.21 16.54 -38.15
C THR A 604 -18.62 17.09 -38.37
N VAL A 605 -19.27 17.63 -37.34
CA VAL A 605 -20.61 18.24 -37.45
C VAL A 605 -20.60 19.53 -38.26
N ARG A 606 -19.52 20.31 -38.19
CA ARG A 606 -19.41 21.56 -38.97
C ARG A 606 -19.21 21.26 -40.46
N ASN A 607 -18.39 20.27 -40.80
CA ASN A 607 -18.14 19.90 -42.19
C ASN A 607 -19.34 19.22 -42.86
N THR A 608 -20.22 18.54 -42.10
CA THR A 608 -21.46 17.99 -42.66
C THR A 608 -22.57 19.02 -42.86
N LYS A 609 -22.46 20.22 -42.27
CA LYS A 609 -23.45 21.31 -42.45
C LYS A 609 -23.12 22.31 -43.57
N ILE A 610 -21.92 22.27 -44.14
CA ILE A 610 -21.42 23.32 -45.07
C ILE A 610 -21.47 22.91 -46.55
N ASP A 611 -22.02 21.75 -46.92
CA ASP A 611 -22.20 21.41 -48.34
C ASP A 611 -23.68 21.28 -48.77
N PRO A 612 -24.41 22.41 -48.92
CA PRO A 612 -25.67 22.42 -49.66
C PRO A 612 -25.50 22.60 -51.18
N GLN A 613 -24.28 22.67 -51.75
CA GLN A 613 -24.07 23.02 -53.18
C GLN A 613 -23.33 21.99 -54.04
N LYS A 614 -22.95 20.82 -53.52
CA LYS A 614 -22.54 19.68 -54.37
C LYS A 614 -23.62 18.61 -54.46
N LYS A 615 -24.72 18.97 -55.11
CA LYS A 615 -25.62 18.06 -55.80
C LYS A 615 -25.94 18.72 -57.15
N ASP A 616 -25.11 18.41 -58.13
CA ASP A 616 -25.44 18.35 -59.56
C ASP A 616 -24.57 17.26 -60.17
#